data_AF-A0A1K1NKE7-F1
#
_entry.id   AF-A0A1K1NKE7-F1
#
_cell.length_a   1.000
_cell.length_b   1.000
_cell.length_c   1.000
_cell.angle_alpha   90.00
_cell.angle_beta   90.00
_cell.angle_gamma   90.00
#
_symmetry.space_group_name_H-M   'P 1'
#
loop_
_entity.id
_entity.type
_entity.pdbx_description
1 polymer ?
#
loop_
_entity_poly.entity_id
_entity_poly.type
_entity_poly.pdbx_seq_one_letter_code
_entity_poly.pdbx_strand_id
1 'polypeptide(L)'
;MRDIEHCALSIENMNTETIQFLLTTFMELATLLCAYMGLRLFKKSWKLRMALIVVPLLINGVLYAIYQTTPFFYLGIILVLCLPFVWPRKSA
;
A
#
# COMPACT_ATOMS: atom_id res chain seq x y z
N MET A 1 -16.39 18.34 35.93
CA MET A 1 -15.13 18.79 35.27
C MET A 1 -14.37 17.63 34.65
N ARG A 2 -14.14 16.51 35.37
CA ARG A 2 -13.50 15.30 34.80
C ARG A 2 -14.21 14.68 33.59
N ASP A 3 -15.54 14.79 33.50
CA ASP A 3 -16.32 14.26 32.36
C ASP A 3 -16.10 15.05 31.05
N ILE A 4 -15.76 16.34 31.15
CA ILE A 4 -15.46 17.17 29.97
C ILE A 4 -14.07 16.83 29.41
N GLU A 5 -13.09 16.60 30.29
CA GLU A 5 -11.75 16.15 29.87
C GLU A 5 -11.78 14.75 29.22
N HIS A 6 -12.62 13.84 29.72
CA HIS A 6 -12.78 12.50 29.15
C HIS A 6 -13.47 12.51 27.76
N CYS A 7 -14.43 13.43 27.57
CA CYS A 7 -15.01 13.69 26.24
C CYS A 7 -13.99 14.33 25.29
N ALA A 8 -13.21 15.32 25.74
CA ALA A 8 -12.20 15.97 24.91
C ALA A 8 -11.10 14.98 24.45
N LEU A 9 -10.63 14.10 25.34
CA LEU A 9 -9.71 13.02 25.01
C LEU A 9 -10.34 12.00 24.05
N SER A 10 -11.63 11.68 24.20
CA SER A 10 -12.33 10.78 23.27
C SER A 10 -12.52 11.40 21.89
N ILE A 11 -12.75 12.72 21.78
CA ILE A 11 -12.84 13.42 20.49
C ILE A 11 -11.47 13.49 19.81
N GLU A 12 -10.40 13.74 20.56
CA GLU A 12 -9.04 13.78 20.00
C GLU A 12 -8.54 12.40 19.57
N ASN A 13 -8.86 11.35 20.34
CA ASN A 13 -8.55 9.97 19.97
C ASN A 13 -9.34 9.57 18.71
N MET A 14 -10.65 9.87 18.68
CA MET A 14 -11.54 9.59 17.54
C MET A 14 -11.04 10.25 16.25
N ASN A 15 -10.52 11.47 16.31
CA ASN A 15 -9.92 12.12 15.15
C ASN A 15 -8.61 11.44 14.72
N THR A 16 -7.81 10.97 15.67
CA THR A 16 -6.52 10.30 15.39
C THR A 16 -6.71 8.93 14.77
N GLU A 17 -7.57 8.09 15.32
CA GLU A 17 -7.89 6.76 14.78
C GLU A 17 -8.55 6.87 13.40
N THR A 18 -9.47 7.82 13.19
CA THR A 18 -10.08 8.07 11.88
C THR A 18 -9.05 8.52 10.84
N ILE A 19 -8.09 9.38 11.23
CA ILE A 19 -6.98 9.79 10.37
C ILE A 19 -6.07 8.61 10.02
N GLN A 20 -5.82 7.69 10.97
CA GLN A 20 -5.04 6.48 10.70
C GLN A 20 -5.76 5.55 9.70
N PHE A 21 -7.07 5.36 9.84
CA PHE A 21 -7.87 4.59 8.88
C PHE A 21 -7.90 5.25 7.50
N LEU A 22 -8.04 6.58 7.45
CA LEU A 22 -8.05 7.35 6.21
C LEU A 22 -6.70 7.28 5.49
N LEU A 23 -5.59 7.46 6.23
CA LEU A 23 -4.23 7.35 5.70
C LEU A 23 -3.94 5.92 5.22
N THR A 24 -4.40 4.90 5.96
CA THR A 24 -4.28 3.50 5.55
C THR A 24 -5.02 3.27 4.23
N THR A 25 -6.28 3.66 4.14
CA THR A 25 -7.10 3.53 2.93
C THR A 25 -6.47 4.26 1.74
N PHE A 26 -5.90 5.45 1.96
CA PHE A 26 -5.21 6.21 0.90
C PHE A 26 -3.95 5.51 0.40
N MET A 27 -3.15 4.93 1.31
CA MET A 27 -1.95 4.14 0.96
C MET A 27 -2.30 2.84 0.23
N GLU A 28 -3.39 2.18 0.62
CA GLU A 28 -3.90 1.00 -0.07
C GLU A 28 -4.35 1.35 -1.49
N LEU A 29 -5.09 2.45 -1.67
CA LEU A 29 -5.49 2.96 -2.98
C LEU A 29 -4.29 3.34 -3.84
N ALA A 30 -3.29 4.01 -3.27
CA ALA A 30 -2.05 4.37 -3.97
C ALA A 30 -1.29 3.12 -4.44
N THR A 31 -1.20 2.08 -3.59
CA THR A 31 -0.60 0.79 -3.94
C THR A 31 -1.34 0.12 -5.09
N LEU A 32 -2.68 0.07 -5.03
CA LEU A 32 -3.51 -0.52 -6.08
C LEU A 32 -3.40 0.26 -7.40
N LEU A 33 -3.34 1.58 -7.34
CA LEU A 33 -3.07 2.44 -8.51
C LEU A 33 -1.69 2.15 -9.11
N CYS A 34 -0.65 2.03 -8.29
CA CYS A 34 0.69 1.65 -8.77
C CYS A 34 0.70 0.26 -9.43
N ALA A 35 0.03 -0.72 -8.83
CA ALA A 35 -0.10 -2.06 -9.40
C ALA A 35 -0.90 -2.04 -10.72
N TYR A 36 -2.01 -1.30 -10.77
CA TYR A 36 -2.83 -1.13 -11.97
C TYR A 36 -2.07 -0.42 -13.09
N MET A 37 -1.36 0.67 -12.78
CA MET A 37 -0.51 1.38 -13.72
C MET A 37 0.64 0.49 -14.19
N GLY A 38 1.27 -0.29 -13.31
CA GLY A 38 2.28 -1.28 -13.68
C GLY A 38 1.74 -2.31 -14.67
N LEU A 39 0.50 -2.77 -14.48
CA LEU A 39 -0.12 -3.74 -15.39
C LEU A 39 -0.56 -3.11 -16.73
N ARG A 40 -1.09 -1.87 -16.70
CA ARG A 40 -1.66 -1.15 -17.86
C ARG A 40 -0.64 -0.38 -18.68
N LEU A 41 0.53 -0.03 -18.14
CA LEU A 41 1.57 0.66 -18.89
C LEU A 41 2.29 -0.32 -19.83
N PHE A 42 1.69 -0.57 -20.99
CA PHE A 42 2.17 -1.53 -21.98
C PHE A 42 3.32 -1.01 -22.86
N LYS A 43 3.72 0.27 -22.75
CA LYS A 43 4.39 0.92 -23.90
C LYS A 43 5.77 1.53 -23.67
N LYS A 44 6.27 1.71 -22.43
CA LYS A 44 7.45 2.61 -22.24
C LYS A 44 8.77 1.99 -21.79
N SER A 45 8.82 0.84 -21.09
CA SER A 45 10.04 0.03 -20.84
C SER A 45 9.77 -1.06 -19.81
N TRP A 46 10.28 -2.27 -20.01
CA TRP A 46 10.19 -3.38 -19.04
C TRP A 46 10.85 -3.05 -17.70
N LYS A 47 11.95 -2.27 -17.71
CA LYS A 47 12.64 -1.79 -16.51
C LYS A 47 11.74 -0.93 -15.63
N LEU A 48 10.98 -0.03 -16.25
CA LEU A 48 10.07 0.89 -15.57
C LEU A 48 8.88 0.14 -14.97
N ARG A 49 8.39 -0.89 -15.67
CA ARG A 49 7.32 -1.77 -15.20
C ARG A 49 7.75 -2.59 -13.98
N MET A 50 8.98 -3.11 -13.98
CA MET A 50 9.55 -3.81 -12.83
C MET A 50 9.76 -2.88 -11.65
N ALA A 51 10.32 -1.68 -11.87
CA ALA A 51 10.52 -0.71 -10.81
C ALA A 51 9.19 -0.28 -10.16
N LEU A 52 8.15 -0.04 -10.95
CA LEU A 52 6.82 0.34 -10.47
C LEU A 52 6.10 -0.75 -9.65
N ILE A 53 6.52 -2.02 -9.74
CA ILE A 53 5.96 -3.11 -8.94
C ILE A 53 6.87 -3.42 -7.74
N VAL A 54 8.19 -3.39 -7.91
CA VAL A 54 9.15 -3.66 -6.82
C VAL A 54 9.14 -2.54 -5.77
N VAL A 55 9.01 -1.28 -6.18
CA VAL A 55 8.96 -0.14 -5.24
C VAL A 55 7.77 -0.25 -4.27
N PRO A 56 6.51 -0.38 -4.72
CA PRO A 56 5.38 -0.55 -3.80
C PRO A 56 5.43 -1.88 -3.03
N LEU A 57 6.02 -2.95 -3.59
CA LEU A 57 6.24 -4.19 -2.85
C LEU A 57 7.14 -3.97 -1.63
N LEU A 58 8.26 -3.27 -1.81
CA LEU A 58 9.20 -2.97 -0.73
C LEU A 58 8.58 -2.03 0.30
N ILE A 59 7.89 -0.98 -0.15
CA ILE A 59 7.20 -0.04 0.74
C ILE A 59 6.18 -0.77 1.61
N ASN A 60 5.34 -1.65 1.01
CA ASN A 60 4.35 -2.42 1.76
C ASN A 60 4.98 -3.45 2.70
N GLY A 61 6.10 -4.07 2.32
CA GLY A 61 6.85 -4.97 3.19
C GLY A 61 7.45 -4.26 4.42
N VAL A 62 8.00 -3.06 4.22
CA VAL A 62 8.54 -2.24 5.32
C VAL A 62 7.41 -1.72 6.21
N LEU A 63 6.29 -1.26 5.63
CA LEU A 63 5.11 -0.85 6.39
C LEU A 63 4.54 -2.01 7.21
N TYR A 64 4.50 -3.23 6.66
CA TYR A 64 4.08 -4.41 7.43
C TYR A 64 5.01 -4.69 8.62
N ALA A 65 6.32 -4.53 8.45
CA ALA A 65 7.29 -4.75 9.53
C ALA A 65 7.12 -3.74 10.68
N ILE A 66 6.71 -2.51 10.38
CA ILE A 66 6.54 -1.43 11.38
C ILE A 66 5.15 -1.45 12.01
N TYR A 67 4.09 -1.56 11.20
CA TYR A 67 2.70 -1.40 11.64
C TYR A 67 2.00 -2.72 11.98
N GLN A 68 2.55 -3.88 11.56
CA GLN A 68 1.98 -5.21 11.81
C GLN A 68 0.50 -5.37 11.39
N THR A 69 0.02 -4.55 10.45
CA THR A 69 -1.36 -4.63 9.98
C THR A 69 -1.47 -5.59 8.80
N THR A 70 -2.46 -6.47 8.87
CA THR A 70 -2.80 -7.47 7.86
C THR A 70 -2.98 -6.94 6.43
N PRO A 71 -3.61 -5.77 6.16
CA PRO A 71 -3.80 -5.27 4.79
C PRO A 71 -2.49 -5.10 4.00
N PHE A 72 -1.42 -4.60 4.62
CA PHE A 72 -0.12 -4.45 3.94
C PHE A 72 0.48 -5.78 3.52
N PHE A 73 0.24 -6.84 4.29
CA PHE A 73 0.69 -8.19 3.98
C PHE A 73 -0.01 -8.76 2.75
N TYR A 74 -1.35 -8.69 2.71
CA TYR A 74 -2.13 -9.19 1.57
C TYR A 74 -1.78 -8.43 0.28
N LEU A 75 -1.64 -7.10 0.33
CA LEU A 75 -1.22 -6.30 -0.81
C LEU A 75 0.20 -6.67 -1.28
N GLY A 76 1.13 -6.90 -0.35
CA GLY A 76 2.47 -7.41 -0.65
C GLY A 76 2.41 -8.74 -1.42
N ILE A 77 1.63 -9.72 -0.93
CA ILE A 77 1.47 -11.01 -1.61
C ILE A 77 0.89 -10.86 -3.01
N ILE A 78 -0.12 -10.00 -3.21
CA ILE A 78 -0.70 -9.76 -4.54
C ILE A 78 0.37 -9.21 -5.50
N LEU A 79 1.25 -8.32 -5.04
CA LEU A 79 2.36 -7.83 -5.86
C LEU A 79 3.42 -8.91 -6.15
N VAL A 80 3.71 -9.81 -5.20
CA VAL A 80 4.58 -10.98 -5.44
C VAL A 80 3.97 -11.90 -6.48
N LEU A 81 2.66 -12.10 -6.47
CA LEU A 81 1.95 -12.90 -7.48
C LEU A 81 1.96 -12.23 -8.86
N CYS A 82 1.99 -10.90 -8.93
CA CYS A 82 2.12 -10.16 -10.19
C CYS A 82 3.53 -10.17 -10.79
N LEU A 83 4.58 -10.39 -10.00
CA LEU A 83 5.99 -10.42 -10.42
C LEU A 83 6.30 -11.45 -11.54
N PRO A 84 5.89 -12.74 -11.44
CA PRO A 84 6.11 -13.71 -12.51
C PRO A 84 5.33 -13.35 -13.80
N PHE A 85 4.21 -12.65 -13.68
CA PHE A 85 3.41 -12.22 -14.84
C PHE A 85 4.04 -11.04 -15.61
N VAL A 86 4.86 -10.23 -14.94
CA VAL A 86 5.58 -9.07 -15.52
C VAL A 86 7.00 -9.41 -15.95
N TRP A 87 7.54 -10.56 -15.55
CA TRP A 87 8.89 -10.97 -15.94
C TRP A 87 9.06 -10.96 -17.47
N PRO A 88 10.14 -10.33 -17.99
CA PRO A 88 10.32 -10.23 -19.43
C PRO A 88 10.44 -11.63 -20.03
N ARG A 89 9.45 -12.03 -20.84
CA ARG A 89 9.66 -13.11 -21.81
C ARG A 89 10.74 -12.61 -22.78
N LYS A 90 11.90 -13.28 -22.77
CA LYS A 90 12.70 -13.34 -23.99
C LYS A 90 11.78 -13.95 -25.03
N SER A 91 11.42 -13.19 -26.07
CA SER A 91 10.98 -13.80 -27.33
C SER A 91 12.13 -14.68 -27.78
N ALA A 92 12.03 -15.97 -27.49
CA ALA A 92 12.75 -17.00 -28.23
C ALA A 92 12.12 -17.10 -29.62
#